data_AF-A0A1V5P6U9-F1
#
_entry.id   AF-A0A1V5P6U9-F1
#
_cell.length_a   1.000
_cell.length_b   1.000
_cell.length_c   1.000
_cell.angle_alpha   90.00
_cell.angle_beta   90.00
_cell.angle_gamma   90.00
#
_symmetry.space_group_name_H-M   'P 1'
#
loop_
_entity.id
_entity.type
_entity.pdbx_description
1 polymer ?
#
loop_
_entity_poly.entity_id
_entity_poly.type
_entity_poly.pdbx_seq_one_letter_code
_entity_poly.pdbx_strand_id
1 'polypeptide(L)'
;MGSLIKVHGDRISRKTEGWPYSIILLSGVFITAILGIWKGVDVGTPFDYIFRYFYSPMGSTMFSLLAFFIASAAFRAFRAQSREATMLLVAAFFVMLGRVPIGELIWEGFPKIASWLMNFPTTAGQRAIMIGAALGVVSTSIKILIGIDKSYLGGD
;
A
#
# COMPACT_ATOMS: atom_id res chain seq x y z
N MET A 1 -17.37 -13.91 2.89
CA MET A 1 -18.12 -14.49 4.03
C MET A 1 -17.68 -15.90 4.40
N GLY A 2 -17.68 -16.87 3.46
CA GLY A 2 -17.33 -18.28 3.77
C GLY A 2 -15.94 -18.50 4.39
N SER A 3 -14.91 -17.77 3.93
CA SER A 3 -13.55 -17.85 4.51
C SER A 3 -13.48 -17.36 5.96
N LEU A 4 -14.11 -16.21 6.26
CA LEU A 4 -14.17 -15.64 7.61
C LEU A 4 -14.83 -16.60 8.61
N ILE A 5 -16.01 -17.12 8.26
CA ILE A 5 -16.76 -18.05 9.13
C ILE A 5 -15.97 -19.34 9.33
N LYS A 6 -15.34 -19.88 8.27
CA LYS A 6 -14.52 -21.11 8.37
C LYS A 6 -13.29 -20.92 9.25
N VAL A 7 -12.53 -19.84 9.03
CA VAL A 7 -11.29 -19.56 9.78
C VAL A 7 -11.59 -19.26 11.25
N HIS A 8 -12.57 -18.40 11.54
CA HIS A 8 -12.91 -18.07 12.93
C HIS A 8 -13.70 -19.18 13.63
N GLY A 9 -14.49 -19.97 12.89
CA GLY A 9 -15.15 -21.16 13.41
C GLY A 9 -14.15 -22.25 13.82
N ASP A 10 -13.16 -22.53 12.98
CA ASP A 10 -12.08 -23.47 13.31
C ASP A 10 -11.23 -22.96 14.49
N ARG A 11 -11.00 -21.64 14.56
CA ARG A 11 -10.32 -20.98 15.69
C ARG A 11 -11.04 -21.19 17.02
N ILE A 12 -12.38 -21.09 17.02
CA ILE A 12 -13.23 -21.34 18.21
C ILE A 12 -13.22 -22.82 18.57
N SER A 13 -13.36 -23.71 17.59
CA SER A 13 -13.36 -25.16 17.79
C SER A 13 -12.04 -25.67 18.36
N ARG A 14 -10.91 -25.12 17.89
CA ARG A 14 -9.56 -25.50 18.31
C ARG A 14 -9.06 -24.71 19.52
N LYS A 15 -9.86 -23.77 20.06
CA LYS A 15 -9.51 -22.88 21.18
C LYS A 15 -8.11 -22.26 21.06
N THR A 16 -7.72 -21.88 19.85
CA THR A 16 -6.38 -21.29 19.65
C THR A 16 -6.29 -19.92 20.34
N GLU A 17 -5.09 -19.37 20.43
CA GLU A 17 -4.86 -18.06 21.02
C GLU A 17 -5.78 -16.98 20.41
N GLY A 18 -6.45 -16.21 21.26
CA GLY A 18 -7.42 -15.19 20.86
C GLY A 18 -8.80 -15.71 20.42
N TRP A 19 -9.18 -16.97 20.72
CA TRP A 19 -10.50 -17.51 20.39
C TRP A 19 -11.71 -16.69 20.92
N PRO A 20 -11.68 -16.03 22.10
CA PRO A 20 -12.84 -15.26 22.57
C PRO A 20 -13.16 -14.08 21.64
N TYR A 21 -12.15 -13.43 21.07
CA TYR A 21 -12.33 -12.34 20.11
C TYR A 21 -13.00 -12.82 18.81
N SER A 22 -12.79 -14.09 18.44
CA SER A 22 -13.44 -14.67 17.27
C SER A 22 -14.95 -14.88 17.50
N ILE A 23 -15.37 -15.14 18.74
CA ILE A 23 -16.80 -15.21 19.10
C ILE A 23 -17.45 -13.83 18.98
N ILE A 24 -16.80 -12.80 19.53
CA ILE A 24 -17.29 -11.42 19.47
C ILE A 24 -17.40 -10.94 18.02
N LEU A 25 -16.43 -11.28 17.18
CA LEU A 25 -16.45 -10.93 15.77
C LEU A 25 -17.61 -11.61 15.04
N LEU A 26 -17.79 -12.93 15.22
CA LEU A 26 -18.87 -13.65 14.55
C LEU A 26 -20.24 -13.18 15.05
N SER A 27 -20.43 -13.00 16.36
CA SER A 27 -21.69 -12.48 16.90
C SER A 27 -22.01 -11.09 16.38
N GLY A 28 -21.01 -10.19 16.31
CA GLY A 28 -21.17 -8.85 15.72
C GLY A 28 -21.62 -8.89 14.26
N VAL A 29 -21.05 -9.80 13.45
CA VAL A 29 -21.47 -10.01 12.05
C VAL A 29 -22.92 -10.49 11.95
N PHE A 30 -23.33 -11.45 12.78
CA PHE A 30 -24.71 -11.94 12.77
C PHE A 30 -25.71 -10.89 13.27
N ILE A 31 -25.39 -10.18 14.35
CA ILE A 31 -26.26 -9.14 14.91
C ILE A 31 -26.48 -8.03 13.89
N THR A 32 -25.41 -7.53 13.27
CA THR A 32 -25.52 -6.47 12.25
C THR A 32 -26.29 -6.92 11.01
N ALA A 33 -26.07 -8.16 10.56
CA ALA A 33 -26.83 -8.73 9.44
C ALA A 33 -28.33 -8.89 9.76
N ILE A 34 -28.67 -9.42 10.93
CA ILE A 34 -30.07 -9.59 11.36
C ILE A 34 -30.77 -8.24 11.50
N LEU A 35 -30.12 -7.25 12.12
CA LEU A 35 -30.68 -5.91 12.30
C LEU A 35 -30.89 -5.20 10.95
N GLY A 36 -29.95 -5.33 10.01
CA GLY A 36 -30.08 -4.76 8.67
C GLY A 36 -31.20 -5.39 7.84
N ILE A 37 -31.36 -6.72 7.92
CA ILE A 37 -32.45 -7.43 7.22
C ILE A 37 -33.81 -7.12 7.84
N TRP A 38 -33.90 -7.04 9.17
CA TRP A 38 -35.18 -6.90 9.87
C TRP A 38 -35.69 -5.46 9.90
N LYS A 39 -34.81 -4.48 10.16
CA LYS A 39 -35.18 -3.06 10.36
C LYS A 39 -34.72 -2.12 9.25
N GLY A 40 -34.04 -2.65 8.22
CA GLY A 40 -33.52 -1.85 7.11
C GLY A 40 -32.19 -1.16 7.43
N VAL A 41 -31.70 -0.41 6.44
CA VAL A 41 -30.39 0.26 6.46
C VAL A 41 -30.51 1.79 6.37
N ASP A 42 -31.72 2.33 6.49
CA ASP A 42 -31.99 3.76 6.38
C ASP A 42 -31.50 4.54 7.61
N VAL A 43 -31.42 5.87 7.46
CA VAL A 43 -30.99 6.79 8.50
C VAL A 43 -31.90 6.67 9.73
N GLY A 44 -31.30 6.50 10.92
CA GLY A 44 -32.04 6.31 12.18
C GLY A 44 -32.42 4.86 12.49
N THR A 45 -32.10 3.89 11.63
CA THR A 45 -32.25 2.46 11.95
C THR A 45 -31.15 1.99 12.91
N PRO A 46 -31.35 0.89 13.67
CA PRO A 46 -30.29 0.33 14.52
C PRO A 46 -28.99 -0.01 13.77
N PHE A 47 -29.10 -0.33 12.47
CA PHE A 47 -27.94 -0.52 11.61
C PHE A 47 -27.13 0.77 11.43
N ASP A 48 -27.79 1.90 11.13
CA ASP A 48 -27.17 3.22 11.01
C ASP A 48 -26.49 3.66 12.31
N TYR A 49 -27.10 3.39 13.48
CA TYR A 49 -26.46 3.65 14.77
C TYR A 49 -25.15 2.87 14.95
N ILE A 50 -25.15 1.57 14.66
CA ILE A 50 -23.93 0.76 14.76
C ILE A 50 -22.88 1.29 13.77
N PHE A 51 -23.29 1.61 12.54
CA PHE A 51 -22.39 2.14 11.53
C PHE A 51 -21.75 3.46 11.97
N ARG A 52 -22.56 4.41 12.44
CA ARG A 52 -22.11 5.78 12.76
C ARG A 52 -21.30 5.88 14.04
N TYR A 53 -21.61 5.08 15.06
CA TYR A 53 -20.95 5.16 16.36
C TYR A 53 -19.86 4.11 16.59
N PHE A 54 -19.91 2.96 15.92
CA PHE A 54 -18.86 1.95 16.02
C PHE A 54 -17.96 1.96 14.77
N TYR A 55 -18.54 1.71 13.59
CA TYR A 55 -17.75 1.48 12.39
C TYR A 55 -16.99 2.73 11.93
N SER A 56 -17.68 3.88 11.85
CA SER A 56 -17.09 5.14 11.35
C SER A 56 -15.91 5.61 12.21
N PRO A 57 -16.00 5.69 13.56
CA PRO A 57 -14.87 6.07 14.40
C PRO A 57 -13.69 5.10 14.28
N MET A 58 -13.92 3.79 14.26
CA MET A 58 -12.84 2.79 14.09
C MET A 58 -12.14 2.90 12.73
N GLY A 59 -12.88 3.19 11.66
CA GLY A 59 -12.30 3.48 10.36
C GLY A 59 -11.44 4.75 10.42
N SER A 60 -11.94 5.80 11.06
CA SER A 60 -11.23 7.08 11.18
C SER A 60 -9.93 6.98 11.99
N THR A 61 -9.91 6.17 13.05
CA THR A 61 -8.69 5.96 13.85
C THR A 61 -7.64 5.20 13.05
N MET A 62 -8.04 4.21 12.25
CA MET A 62 -7.14 3.49 11.36
C MET A 62 -6.51 4.42 10.31
N PHE A 63 -7.32 5.27 9.67
CA PHE A 63 -6.80 6.27 8.72
C PHE A 63 -5.94 7.34 9.38
N SER A 64 -6.30 7.79 10.59
CA SER A 64 -5.50 8.75 11.36
C SER A 64 -4.13 8.18 11.73
N LEU A 65 -4.09 6.94 12.22
CA LEU A 65 -2.84 6.24 12.51
C LEU A 65 -2.01 6.05 11.24
N LEU A 66 -2.63 5.65 10.14
CA LEU A 66 -1.95 5.50 8.86
C LEU A 66 -1.36 6.83 8.38
N ALA A 67 -2.12 7.92 8.46
CA ALA A 67 -1.62 9.26 8.13
C ALA A 67 -0.44 9.68 9.02
N PHE A 68 -0.54 9.46 10.34
CA PHE A 68 0.54 9.73 11.28
C PHE A 68 1.80 8.91 11.00
N PHE A 69 1.66 7.60 10.76
CA PHE A 69 2.80 6.73 10.46
C PHE A 69 3.43 7.05 9.10
N ILE A 70 2.64 7.38 8.07
CA ILE A 70 3.17 7.83 6.79
C ILE A 70 3.94 9.13 6.97
N ALA A 71 3.38 10.11 7.66
CA ALA A 71 4.06 11.38 7.93
C ALA A 71 5.37 11.19 8.71
N SER A 72 5.36 10.35 9.76
CA SER A 72 6.55 10.04 10.57
C SER A 72 7.62 9.27 9.78
N ALA A 73 7.21 8.27 9.00
CA ALA A 73 8.11 7.51 8.13
C ALA A 73 8.72 8.40 7.04
N ALA A 74 7.92 9.28 6.42
CA ALA A 74 8.39 10.25 5.45
C ALA A 74 9.36 11.26 6.07
N PHE A 75 9.06 11.83 7.24
CA PHE A 75 9.97 12.73 7.95
C PHE A 75 11.31 12.06 8.27
N ARG A 76 11.28 10.81 8.76
CA ARG A 76 12.50 10.04 9.01
C ARG A 76 13.25 9.70 7.72
N ALA A 77 12.54 9.36 6.64
CA ALA A 77 13.14 9.05 5.34
C ALA A 77 13.78 10.28 4.68
N PHE A 78 13.16 11.46 4.78
CA PHE A 78 13.72 12.71 4.25
C PHE A 78 14.84 13.29 5.13
N ARG A 79 14.80 13.07 6.45
CA ARG A 79 15.89 13.49 7.36
C ARG A 79 17.14 12.61 7.22
N ALA A 80 16.98 11.34 6.85
CA ALA A 80 18.10 10.38 6.72
C ALA A 80 18.87 10.49 5.39
N GLN A 81 18.60 11.51 4.57
CA GLN A 81 19.11 11.59 3.22
C GLN A 81 20.34 12.49 3.11
N SER A 82 21.38 11.96 2.47
CA SER A 82 22.62 12.65 2.11
C SER A 82 22.35 13.78 1.11
N ARG A 83 23.38 14.58 0.79
CA ARG A 83 23.23 15.78 -0.06
C ARG A 83 22.61 15.46 -1.43
N GLU A 84 22.88 14.28 -1.97
CA GLU A 84 22.36 13.76 -3.24
C GLU A 84 20.84 13.53 -3.16
N ALA A 85 20.39 13.05 -2.03
CA ALA A 85 19.03 12.65 -1.85
C ALA A 85 18.08 13.83 -1.55
N THR A 86 18.61 14.91 -0.96
CA THR A 86 17.94 16.22 -0.95
C THR A 86 17.74 16.76 -2.37
N MET A 87 18.71 16.57 -3.28
CA MET A 87 18.55 16.98 -4.69
C MET A 87 17.43 16.17 -5.37
N LEU A 88 17.36 14.87 -5.11
CA LEU A 88 16.27 14.02 -5.62
C LEU A 88 14.91 14.43 -5.06
N LEU A 89 14.83 14.78 -3.77
CA LEU A 89 13.61 15.26 -3.13
C LEU A 89 13.10 16.55 -3.78
N VAL A 90 13.98 17.52 -3.99
CA VAL A 90 13.65 18.79 -4.65
C VAL A 90 13.20 18.54 -6.08
N ALA A 91 13.89 17.67 -6.82
CA ALA A 91 13.50 17.30 -8.18
C ALA A 91 12.11 16.63 -8.22
N ALA A 92 11.83 15.72 -7.27
CA ALA A 92 10.53 15.07 -7.14
C ALA A 92 9.40 16.05 -6.80
N PHE A 93 9.67 17.04 -5.95
CA PHE A 93 8.71 18.10 -5.61
C PHE A 93 8.28 18.88 -6.86
N PHE A 94 9.23 19.34 -7.68
CA PHE A 94 8.92 20.07 -8.92
C PHE A 94 8.18 19.21 -9.95
N VAL A 95 8.52 17.93 -10.07
CA VAL A 95 7.79 16.98 -10.94
C VAL A 95 6.35 16.80 -10.49
N MET A 96 6.12 16.58 -9.18
CA MET A 96 4.77 16.40 -8.66
C MET A 96 3.94 17.65 -8.90
N LEU A 97 4.51 18.84 -8.65
CA LEU A 97 3.82 20.11 -8.88
C LEU A 97 3.45 20.29 -10.36
N GLY A 98 4.35 19.96 -11.29
CA GLY A 98 4.10 20.07 -12.72
C GLY A 98 3.16 19.02 -13.33
N ARG A 99 2.79 17.96 -12.59
CA ARG A 99 1.82 16.93 -13.03
C ARG A 99 0.43 17.05 -12.41
N VAL A 100 0.28 17.84 -11.35
CA VAL A 100 -1.03 18.11 -10.76
C VAL A 100 -1.71 19.25 -11.56
N PRO A 101 -3.00 19.17 -11.91
CA PRO A 101 -3.70 20.20 -12.70
C PRO A 101 -3.62 21.61 -12.08
N ILE A 102 -3.49 21.69 -10.76
CA ILE A 102 -3.30 22.95 -10.01
C ILE A 102 -1.96 23.63 -10.34
N GLY A 103 -0.93 22.87 -10.70
CA GLY A 103 0.39 23.42 -11.03
C GLY A 103 0.39 24.29 -12.27
N GLU A 104 -0.40 23.92 -13.29
CA GLU A 104 -0.56 24.71 -14.52
C GLU A 104 -1.27 26.05 -14.26
N LEU A 105 -2.24 26.05 -13.34
CA LEU A 105 -2.95 27.27 -12.91
C LEU A 105 -2.07 28.26 -12.16
N ILE A 106 -1.02 27.79 -11.48
CA ILE A 106 -0.09 28.65 -10.73
C ILE A 106 0.98 29.24 -11.66
N TRP A 107 1.55 28.42 -12.55
CA TRP A 107 2.56 28.86 -13.52
C TRP A 107 2.71 27.85 -14.67
N GLU A 108 2.54 28.32 -15.91
CA GLU A 108 2.69 27.54 -17.14
C GLU A 108 4.11 26.94 -17.35
N GLY A 109 5.11 27.41 -16.58
CA GLY A 109 6.47 26.87 -16.62
C GLY A 109 6.65 25.54 -15.90
N PHE A 110 5.79 25.18 -14.95
CA PHE A 110 5.94 23.95 -14.15
C PHE A 110 5.81 22.66 -14.99
N PRO A 111 4.82 22.52 -15.90
CA PRO A 111 4.73 21.34 -16.76
C PRO A 111 5.96 21.16 -17.66
N LYS A 112 6.55 22.27 -18.14
CA LYS A 112 7.74 22.24 -18.99
C LYS A 112 8.97 21.68 -18.26
N ILE A 113 9.18 22.09 -17.00
CA ILE A 113 10.28 21.58 -16.17
C ILE A 113 10.06 20.09 -15.84
N ALA A 114 8.83 19.70 -15.48
CA ALA A 114 8.49 18.32 -15.18
C ALA A 114 8.67 17.40 -16.40
N SER A 115 8.28 17.86 -17.59
CA SER A 115 8.47 17.13 -18.84
C SER A 115 9.95 16.99 -19.22
N TRP A 116 10.76 18.03 -19.06
CA TRP A 116 12.20 17.98 -19.31
C TRP A 116 12.89 16.96 -18.40
N LEU A 117 12.60 16.97 -17.09
CA LEU A 117 13.20 16.01 -16.16
C LEU A 117 12.85 14.56 -16.51
N MET A 118 11.59 14.31 -16.90
CA MET A 118 11.14 12.96 -17.27
C MET A 118 11.75 12.47 -18.59
N ASN A 119 11.81 13.35 -19.59
CA ASN A 119 12.23 12.97 -20.93
C ASN A 119 13.75 12.79 -21.07
N PHE A 120 14.54 13.51 -20.28
CA PHE A 120 16.00 13.44 -20.38
C PHE A 120 16.61 12.56 -19.28
N PRO A 121 16.81 13.01 -18.02
CA PRO A 121 17.51 12.22 -17.01
C PRO A 121 16.75 10.97 -16.56
N THR A 122 15.41 11.02 -16.39
CA THR A 122 14.65 9.84 -15.95
C THR A 122 14.66 8.74 -17.01
N THR A 123 14.41 9.09 -18.27
CA THR A 123 14.42 8.13 -19.40
C THR A 123 15.81 7.54 -19.62
N ALA A 124 16.88 8.34 -19.50
CA ALA A 124 18.26 7.85 -19.59
C ALA A 124 18.58 6.85 -18.46
N GLY A 125 18.20 7.18 -17.22
CA GLY A 125 18.38 6.29 -16.06
C GLY A 125 17.62 4.97 -16.19
N GLN A 126 16.35 5.03 -16.61
CA GLN A 126 15.55 3.82 -16.85
C GLN A 126 16.18 2.93 -17.93
N ARG A 127 16.68 3.51 -19.02
CA ARG A 127 17.39 2.75 -20.07
C ARG A 127 18.66 2.09 -19.53
N ALA A 128 19.45 2.80 -18.74
CA ALA A 128 20.65 2.24 -18.11
C ALA A 128 20.33 1.07 -17.17
N ILE A 129 19.28 1.20 -16.35
CA ILE A 129 18.81 0.13 -15.46
C ILE A 129 18.34 -1.09 -16.27
N MET A 130 17.54 -0.89 -17.31
CA MET A 130 17.05 -1.98 -18.15
C MET A 130 18.20 -2.74 -18.84
N ILE A 131 19.19 -2.01 -19.37
CA ILE A 131 20.37 -2.61 -19.98
C ILE A 131 21.19 -3.39 -18.94
N GLY A 132 21.43 -2.80 -17.77
CA GLY A 132 22.17 -3.45 -16.68
C GLY A 132 21.47 -4.71 -16.18
N ALA A 133 20.15 -4.65 -16.00
CA ALA A 133 19.34 -5.80 -15.59
C ALA A 133 19.37 -6.90 -16.66
N ALA A 134 19.22 -6.56 -17.94
CA ALA A 134 19.29 -7.51 -19.04
C ALA A 134 20.64 -8.23 -19.10
N LEU A 135 21.75 -7.48 -18.99
CA LEU A 135 23.10 -8.06 -18.92
C LEU A 135 23.27 -8.97 -17.69
N GLY A 136 22.73 -8.57 -16.53
CA GLY A 136 22.72 -9.39 -15.32
C GLY A 136 21.99 -10.72 -15.52
N VAL A 137 20.80 -10.69 -16.14
CA VAL A 137 20.03 -11.90 -16.46
C VAL A 137 20.80 -12.80 -17.43
N VAL A 138 21.36 -12.23 -18.51
CA VAL A 138 22.16 -13.01 -19.48
C VAL A 138 23.37 -13.67 -18.80
N SER A 139 24.07 -12.96 -17.91
CA SER A 139 25.18 -13.50 -17.13
C SER A 139 24.75 -14.70 -16.26
N THR A 140 23.63 -14.57 -15.56
CA THR A 140 23.08 -15.68 -14.76
C THR A 140 22.65 -16.86 -15.64
N SER A 141 22.01 -16.60 -16.78
CA SER A 141 21.63 -17.65 -17.75
C SER A 141 22.84 -18.41 -18.29
N ILE A 142 23.97 -17.72 -18.55
CA ILE A 142 25.21 -18.36 -18.99
C ILE A 142 25.79 -19.26 -17.88
N LYS A 143 25.79 -18.81 -16.62
CA LYS A 143 26.27 -19.64 -15.50
C LYS A 143 25.46 -20.93 -15.31
N ILE A 144 24.15 -20.84 -15.53
CA ILE A 144 23.24 -22.00 -15.50
C ILE A 144 23.56 -22.94 -16.67
N LEU A 145 23.72 -22.43 -17.89
CA LEU A 145 24.03 -23.23 -19.08
C LEU A 145 25.37 -23.97 -18.98
N ILE A 146 26.40 -23.33 -18.41
CA ILE A 146 27.73 -23.95 -18.21
C ILE A 146 27.71 -24.93 -17.02
N GLY A 147 26.62 -24.99 -16.26
CA GLY A 147 26.46 -25.92 -15.13
C GLY A 147 27.25 -25.52 -13.88
N ILE A 148 27.76 -24.30 -13.84
CA ILE A 148 28.47 -23.73 -12.68
C ILE A 148 27.46 -23.38 -11.57
N ASP A 149 26.26 -22.95 -11.95
CA ASP A 149 25.20 -22.56 -11.03
C ASP A 149 24.06 -23.58 -11.04
N LYS A 150 23.98 -24.41 -9.98
CA LYS A 150 22.98 -25.48 -9.81
C LYS A 150 21.70 -25.03 -9.12
N SER A 151 21.49 -23.73 -8.95
CA SER A 151 20.35 -23.15 -8.22
C SER A 151 18.96 -23.69 -8.64
N TYR A 152 18.78 -24.15 -9.89
CA TYR A 152 17.51 -24.70 -10.37
C TYR A 152 17.29 -26.20 -10.07
N LEU A 153 18.34 -26.94 -9.68
CA LEU A 153 18.26 -28.40 -9.50
C LEU A 153 17.74 -28.84 -8.12
N GLY A 154 17.37 -27.93 -7.22
CA GLY A 154 16.87 -28.30 -5.89
C GLY A 154 17.92 -29.08 -5.09
N GLY A 155 18.96 -28.37 -4.66
CA GLY A 155 19.89 -28.89 -3.64
C GLY A 155 19.54 -28.26 -2.29
N ASP A 156 19.27 -29.11 -1.30
CA ASP A 156 19.80 -28.86 0.04
C ASP A 156 21.35 -28.79 -0.03
#